data_AF-A0A850SXD6-F1
#
_entry.id   AF-A0A850SXD6-F1
#
_cell.length_a   1.000
_cell.length_b   1.000
_cell.length_c   1.000
_cell.angle_alpha   90.00
_cell.angle_beta   90.00
_cell.angle_gamma   90.00
#
_symmetry.space_group_name_H-M   'P 1'
#
loop_
_entity.id
_entity.type
_entity.pdbx_description
1 polymer ?
#
loop_
_entity_poly.entity_id
_entity_poly.type
_entity_poly.pdbx_seq_one_letter_code
_entity_poly.pdbx_strand_id
1 'polypeptide(L)'
;MKKSFQIMFTAAMVMLALTAYTITAFADVKTIGVRTGGSSDNGDGNPLKVEFTPVKQVFKTGEAIRFRVKGSEIFYLYLFSVDEKHNKGYMILPNKKQQYVKYKAERTYTVPEQYIEFYSDSPGREKIIMLASTKKMDVKFDRYAKTGNILSANLDTVVQETKALGIRSRKAKAKHVTKELSLIITGDGQHAGVVPPSDGGSDTAAAPFVSTNKSSYRVGDSIRITFGADKPGYVHLYINEPGGRQSFLTTKKVSGSDFYRMNAMASSPGGAHQILAVYDDNATPDKNRIYTLASKNMLKDIRLVPDTPDDAYAVYHFTIQE
;
A
#
# COMPACT_ATOMS: atom_id res chain seq x y z
N MET A 1 -25.05 56.33 52.25
CA MET A 1 -23.58 56.48 52.25
C MET A 1 -22.98 55.34 51.42
N LYS A 2 -22.16 55.71 50.42
CA LYS A 2 -21.60 54.84 49.37
C LYS A 2 -20.66 53.78 49.98
N LYS A 3 -20.85 52.50 49.65
CA LYS A 3 -19.84 51.45 49.87
C LYS A 3 -19.23 51.07 48.53
N SER A 4 -17.94 51.39 48.40
CA SER A 4 -17.09 51.10 47.25
C SER A 4 -16.73 49.61 47.23
N PHE A 5 -16.95 48.95 46.09
CA PHE A 5 -16.57 47.56 45.86
C PHE A 5 -15.24 47.55 45.08
N GLN A 6 -14.14 47.19 45.75
CA GLN A 6 -12.85 46.97 45.09
C GLN A 6 -12.85 45.56 44.48
N ILE A 7 -12.72 45.49 43.17
CA ILE A 7 -12.45 44.25 42.43
C ILE A 7 -10.92 44.13 42.31
N MET A 8 -10.32 43.18 43.04
CA MET A 8 -8.93 42.79 42.84
C MET A 8 -8.81 41.97 41.55
N PHE A 9 -8.00 42.46 40.61
CA PHE A 9 -7.53 41.72 39.46
C PHE A 9 -6.37 40.79 39.89
N THR A 10 -6.62 39.48 39.93
CA THR A 10 -5.54 38.49 40.08
C THR A 10 -5.03 38.12 38.69
N ALA A 11 -3.86 38.65 38.34
CA ALA A 11 -3.17 38.29 37.10
C ALA A 11 -2.57 36.89 37.23
N ALA A 12 -3.15 35.91 36.53
CA ALA A 12 -2.56 34.59 36.37
C ALA A 12 -1.53 34.63 35.23
N MET A 13 -0.25 34.65 35.60
CA MET A 13 0.89 34.57 34.71
C MET A 13 1.05 33.11 34.24
N VAL A 14 0.56 32.80 33.05
CA VAL A 14 0.74 31.48 32.41
C VAL A 14 2.15 31.41 31.83
N MET A 15 3.04 30.67 32.49
CA MET A 15 4.34 30.29 31.93
C MET A 15 4.14 29.39 30.72
N LEU A 16 4.51 29.90 29.54
CA LEU A 16 4.60 29.13 28.30
C LEU A 16 5.91 28.31 28.34
N ALA A 17 5.83 27.06 28.79
CA ALA A 17 6.95 26.12 28.69
C ALA A 17 7.09 25.65 27.23
N LEU A 18 8.04 26.22 26.49
CA LEU A 18 8.47 25.68 25.20
C LEU A 18 9.08 24.29 25.42
N THR A 19 8.29 23.25 25.16
CA THR A 19 8.81 21.89 25.00
C THR A 19 9.41 21.77 23.61
N ALA A 20 10.74 21.71 23.55
CA ALA A 20 11.47 21.39 22.33
C ALA A 20 11.09 19.95 21.89
N TYR A 21 10.26 19.83 20.86
CA TYR A 21 10.05 18.57 20.18
C TYR A 21 11.38 18.16 19.53
N THR A 22 12.01 17.14 20.07
CA THR A 22 13.09 16.41 19.40
C THR A 22 12.48 15.78 18.14
N ILE A 23 12.82 16.35 16.99
CA ILE A 23 12.57 15.71 15.70
C ILE A 23 13.36 14.42 15.72
N THR A 24 12.69 13.29 15.88
CA THR A 24 13.31 11.98 15.71
C THR A 24 13.80 11.92 14.28
N ALA A 25 15.11 12.04 14.09
CA ALA A 25 15.74 11.82 12.81
C ALA A 25 15.31 10.42 12.35
N PHE A 26 14.55 10.36 11.26
CA PHE A 26 14.36 9.10 10.54
C PHE A 26 15.77 8.60 10.23
N ALA A 27 16.13 7.48 10.86
CA ALA A 27 17.37 6.79 10.58
C ALA A 27 17.53 6.73 9.07
N ASP A 28 18.68 7.20 8.60
CA ASP A 28 19.10 7.23 7.21
C ASP A 28 18.74 5.90 6.55
N VAL A 29 17.60 5.88 5.85
CA VAL A 29 17.13 4.71 5.10
C VAL A 29 18.13 4.61 3.98
N LYS A 30 19.20 3.84 4.24
CA LYS A 30 20.31 3.55 3.35
C LYS A 30 19.78 3.51 1.93
N THR A 31 20.01 4.60 1.19
CA THR A 31 19.49 4.79 -0.16
C THR A 31 19.73 3.51 -0.93
N ILE A 32 18.63 2.88 -1.37
CA ILE A 32 18.65 1.60 -2.07
C ILE A 32 19.63 1.74 -3.24
N GLY A 33 20.81 1.15 -3.08
CA GLY A 33 21.88 1.25 -4.06
C GLY A 33 21.44 0.57 -5.35
N VAL A 34 21.33 1.34 -6.43
CA VAL A 34 21.16 0.80 -7.77
C VAL A 34 22.38 -0.06 -8.08
N ARG A 35 22.25 -1.39 -7.96
CA ARG A 35 23.28 -2.31 -8.45
C ARG A 35 23.28 -2.18 -9.96
N THR A 36 24.29 -1.48 -10.48
CA THR A 36 24.53 -1.40 -11.92
C THR A 36 25.21 -2.70 -12.31
N GLY A 37 24.42 -3.73 -12.61
CA GLY A 37 24.90 -5.02 -13.10
C GLY A 37 25.29 -4.91 -14.57
N GLY A 38 26.41 -4.26 -14.86
CA GLY A 38 26.85 -4.04 -16.24
C GLY A 38 28.34 -3.70 -16.32
N SER A 39 29.21 -4.70 -16.15
CA SER A 39 30.57 -4.63 -16.67
C SER A 39 30.51 -4.58 -18.19
N SER A 40 30.68 -3.38 -18.74
CA SER A 40 30.85 -3.14 -20.17
C SER A 40 32.31 -3.41 -20.54
N ASP A 41 32.65 -4.69 -20.71
CA ASP A 41 34.01 -5.13 -21.08
C ASP A 41 34.19 -5.33 -22.60
N ASN A 42 33.34 -4.68 -23.40
CA ASN A 42 33.55 -4.56 -24.83
C ASN A 42 34.09 -3.15 -25.09
N GLY A 43 35.38 -3.04 -25.43
CA GLY A 43 36.18 -1.82 -25.56
C GLY A 43 35.76 -0.79 -26.62
N ASP A 44 34.46 -0.53 -26.73
CA ASP A 44 33.87 0.53 -27.53
C ASP A 44 33.60 1.71 -26.58
N GLY A 45 34.41 2.77 -26.67
CA GLY A 45 34.67 3.78 -25.63
C GLY A 45 33.50 4.64 -25.12
N ASN A 46 32.23 4.29 -25.36
CA ASN A 46 31.10 4.94 -24.73
C ASN A 46 29.95 3.94 -24.43
N PRO A 47 29.80 3.46 -23.18
CA PRO A 47 28.72 2.55 -22.81
C PRO A 47 27.36 3.25 -22.91
N LEU A 48 26.31 2.48 -23.21
CA LEU A 48 24.93 3.00 -23.16
C LEU A 48 24.62 3.46 -21.73
N LYS A 49 24.36 4.76 -21.54
CA LYS A 49 23.92 5.32 -20.26
C LYS A 49 22.41 5.51 -20.31
N VAL A 50 21.70 4.99 -19.31
CA VAL A 50 20.26 5.19 -19.16
C VAL A 50 19.96 5.64 -17.73
N GLU A 51 19.44 6.84 -17.59
CA GLU A 51 18.79 7.30 -16.37
C GLU A 51 17.43 6.62 -16.25
N PHE A 52 17.17 6.01 -15.09
CA PHE A 52 15.94 5.30 -14.82
C PHE A 52 15.57 5.55 -13.35
N THR A 53 14.55 6.36 -13.13
CA THR A 53 14.14 6.81 -11.80
C THR A 53 12.63 6.66 -11.65
N PRO A 54 12.13 6.12 -10.53
CA PRO A 54 10.69 6.09 -10.32
C PRO A 54 10.20 7.52 -10.01
N VAL A 55 8.96 7.85 -10.37
CA VAL A 55 8.40 9.18 -10.08
C VAL A 55 8.25 9.45 -8.57
N LYS A 56 8.17 8.38 -7.77
CA LYS A 56 8.13 8.34 -6.31
C LYS A 56 8.82 7.07 -5.83
N GLN A 57 9.32 7.03 -4.59
CA GLN A 57 9.92 5.81 -4.01
C GLN A 57 8.89 4.94 -3.26
N VAL A 58 7.82 5.58 -2.80
CA VAL A 58 6.73 4.96 -2.03
C VAL A 58 5.43 5.15 -2.80
N PHE A 59 4.71 4.05 -3.00
CA PHE A 59 3.42 4.01 -3.67
C PHE A 59 2.41 3.34 -2.76
N LYS A 60 1.13 3.67 -2.91
CA LYS A 60 0.05 2.92 -2.29
C LYS A 60 -0.36 1.74 -3.18
N THR A 61 -0.94 0.69 -2.60
CA THR A 61 -1.65 -0.35 -3.38
C THR A 61 -2.61 0.31 -4.39
N GLY A 62 -2.68 -0.19 -5.63
CA GLY A 62 -3.53 0.40 -6.68
C GLY A 62 -3.10 1.78 -7.20
N GLU A 63 -2.06 2.41 -6.64
CA GLU A 63 -1.50 3.65 -7.20
C GLU A 63 -0.70 3.33 -8.47
N ALA A 64 -0.89 4.12 -9.51
CA ALA A 64 -0.15 3.94 -10.77
C ALA A 64 1.35 4.22 -10.57
N ILE A 65 2.16 3.19 -10.83
CA ILE A 65 3.61 3.21 -10.76
C ILE A 65 4.17 3.70 -12.11
N ARG A 66 4.99 4.75 -12.07
CA ARG A 66 5.60 5.38 -13.24
C ARG A 66 7.09 5.57 -13.05
N PHE A 67 7.82 5.58 -14.15
CA PHE A 67 9.27 5.82 -14.18
C PHE A 67 9.60 6.89 -15.21
N ARG A 68 10.58 7.73 -14.90
CA ARG A 68 11.25 8.59 -15.87
C ARG A 68 12.44 7.85 -16.43
N VAL A 69 12.57 7.85 -17.75
CA VAL A 69 13.68 7.22 -18.46
C VAL A 69 14.30 8.17 -19.48
N LYS A 70 15.62 8.25 -19.51
CA LYS A 70 16.39 9.05 -20.48
C LYS A 70 17.66 8.29 -20.85
N GLY A 71 17.92 8.10 -22.14
CA GLY A 71 19.11 7.39 -22.63
C GLY A 71 20.07 8.31 -23.39
N SER A 72 21.37 7.99 -23.35
CA SER A 72 22.42 8.71 -24.09
C SER A 72 22.41 8.41 -25.60
N GLU A 73 21.78 7.32 -26.00
CA GLU A 73 21.63 6.89 -27.39
C GLU A 73 20.18 6.45 -27.63
N ILE A 74 19.85 6.07 -28.87
CA ILE A 74 18.57 5.43 -29.16
C ILE A 74 18.55 4.02 -28.55
N PHE A 75 17.49 3.68 -27.84
CA PHE A 75 17.38 2.39 -27.16
C PHE A 75 15.97 1.79 -27.18
N TYR A 76 15.91 0.49 -26.90
CA TYR A 76 14.71 -0.30 -26.63
C TYR A 76 14.65 -0.59 -25.13
N LEU A 77 13.46 -0.53 -24.54
CA LEU A 77 13.26 -0.67 -23.11
C LEU A 77 12.41 -1.90 -22.79
N TYR A 78 12.89 -2.68 -21.83
CA TYR A 78 12.21 -3.84 -21.26
C TYR A 78 12.08 -3.58 -19.75
N LEU A 79 10.86 -3.71 -19.23
CA LEU A 79 10.56 -3.49 -17.82
C LEU A 79 9.83 -4.69 -17.27
N PHE A 80 10.36 -5.21 -16.18
CA PHE A 80 9.80 -6.32 -15.44
C PHE A 80 9.52 -5.89 -14.01
N SER A 81 8.40 -6.37 -13.48
CA SER A 81 8.08 -6.34 -12.07
C SER A 81 8.26 -7.73 -11.49
N VAL A 82 8.77 -7.80 -10.27
CA VAL A 82 9.02 -9.02 -9.52
C VAL A 82 8.45 -8.85 -8.13
N ASP A 83 7.48 -9.70 -7.83
CA ASP A 83 6.90 -9.90 -6.52
C ASP A 83 7.48 -11.19 -5.94
N GLU A 84 8.51 -11.03 -5.12
CA GLU A 84 9.22 -12.15 -4.49
C GLU A 84 8.33 -12.90 -3.49
N LYS A 85 7.35 -12.22 -2.88
CA LYS A 85 6.48 -12.82 -1.86
C LYS A 85 5.54 -13.83 -2.47
N HIS A 86 4.96 -13.52 -3.63
CA HIS A 86 4.01 -14.39 -4.33
C HIS A 86 4.65 -15.20 -5.46
N ASN A 87 5.99 -15.20 -5.55
CA ASN A 87 6.76 -15.91 -6.58
C ASN A 87 6.31 -15.57 -8.01
N LYS A 88 5.95 -14.31 -8.25
CA LYS A 88 5.30 -13.88 -9.49
C LYS A 88 6.08 -12.74 -10.15
N GLY A 89 6.11 -12.76 -11.47
CA GLY A 89 6.75 -11.72 -12.26
C GLY A 89 5.86 -11.25 -13.40
N TYR A 90 5.93 -9.96 -13.70
CA TYR A 90 5.12 -9.30 -14.72
C TYR A 90 6.03 -8.57 -15.70
N MET A 91 5.78 -8.74 -17.00
CA MET A 91 6.43 -7.93 -18.03
C MET A 91 5.57 -6.70 -18.29
N ILE A 92 6.04 -5.57 -17.79
CA ILE A 92 5.40 -4.25 -17.98
C ILE A 92 5.64 -3.77 -19.41
N LEU A 93 6.88 -3.95 -19.92
CA LEU A 93 7.29 -3.61 -21.28
C LEU A 93 8.10 -4.74 -21.93
N PRO A 94 7.94 -4.95 -23.25
CA PRO A 94 6.99 -4.27 -24.14
C PRO A 94 5.54 -4.74 -23.92
N ASN A 95 4.57 -3.87 -24.17
CA ASN A 95 3.15 -4.21 -24.17
C ASN A 95 2.46 -3.67 -25.44
N LYS A 96 1.33 -4.28 -25.83
CA LYS A 96 0.61 -3.92 -27.06
C LYS A 96 -0.03 -2.55 -27.04
N LYS A 97 -0.22 -1.97 -25.86
CA LYS A 97 -0.85 -0.65 -25.71
C LYS A 97 0.15 0.47 -25.91
N GLN A 98 1.45 0.23 -25.79
CA GLN A 98 2.44 1.29 -25.86
C GLN A 98 2.68 1.75 -27.31
N GLN A 99 2.68 3.07 -27.54
CA GLN A 99 2.98 3.63 -28.86
C GLN A 99 4.47 3.47 -29.18
N TYR A 100 5.33 3.61 -28.17
CA TYR A 100 6.78 3.57 -28.36
C TYR A 100 7.40 2.24 -27.92
N VAL A 101 8.02 1.55 -28.88
CA VAL A 101 8.94 0.43 -28.61
C VAL A 101 10.40 0.91 -28.58
N LYS A 102 10.67 2.08 -29.17
CA LYS A 102 12.01 2.67 -29.38
C LYS A 102 12.04 4.11 -28.87
N TYR A 103 13.04 4.43 -28.06
CA TYR A 103 13.20 5.69 -27.36
C TYR A 103 14.36 6.49 -27.96
N LYS A 104 14.15 7.78 -28.22
CA LYS A 104 15.18 8.68 -28.77
C LYS A 104 16.18 9.11 -27.70
N ALA A 105 17.43 9.31 -28.12
CA ALA A 105 18.51 9.83 -27.29
C ALA A 105 18.14 11.20 -26.68
N GLU A 106 18.66 11.48 -25.49
CA GLU A 106 18.57 12.76 -24.77
C GLU A 106 17.13 13.27 -24.49
N ARG A 107 16.11 12.45 -24.72
CA ARG A 107 14.71 12.77 -24.41
C ARG A 107 14.26 11.97 -23.19
N THR A 108 13.62 12.67 -22.24
CA THR A 108 12.98 12.05 -21.08
C THR A 108 11.58 11.56 -21.46
N TYR A 109 11.28 10.32 -21.09
CA TYR A 109 9.97 9.69 -21.26
C TYR A 109 9.43 9.26 -19.90
N THR A 110 8.11 9.26 -19.75
CA THR A 110 7.42 8.63 -18.62
C THR A 110 6.87 7.28 -19.09
N VAL A 111 7.25 6.21 -18.41
CA VAL A 111 6.87 4.83 -18.74
C VAL A 111 6.23 4.13 -17.54
N PRO A 112 5.20 3.29 -17.75
CA PRO A 112 4.42 3.16 -18.99
C PRO A 112 3.74 4.49 -19.37
N GLU A 113 3.22 4.60 -20.60
CA GLU A 113 2.50 5.80 -21.06
C GLU A 113 1.23 6.06 -20.22
N GLN A 114 0.75 7.31 -20.19
CA GLN A 114 -0.31 7.77 -19.25
C GLN A 114 -1.59 6.92 -19.28
N TYR A 115 -1.97 6.39 -20.45
CA TYR A 115 -3.19 5.59 -20.64
C TYR A 115 -3.00 4.08 -20.34
N ILE A 116 -1.79 3.67 -19.91
CA ILE A 116 -1.48 2.30 -19.51
C ILE A 116 -1.17 2.33 -18.03
N GLU A 117 -2.05 1.82 -17.18
CA GLU A 117 -1.77 1.81 -15.74
C GLU A 117 -1.08 0.51 -15.34
N PHE A 118 0.04 0.66 -14.64
CA PHE A 118 0.71 -0.43 -13.94
C PHE A 118 0.65 -0.06 -12.46
N TYR A 119 0.12 -0.95 -11.63
CA TYR A 119 -0.01 -0.76 -10.19
C TYR A 119 0.25 -2.09 -9.50
N SER A 120 0.70 -2.04 -8.25
CA SER A 120 0.83 -3.23 -7.40
C SER A 120 -0.49 -3.47 -6.67
N ASP A 121 -0.93 -4.72 -6.59
CA ASP A 121 -2.18 -5.16 -5.97
C ASP A 121 -2.01 -5.58 -4.51
N SER A 122 -0.77 -5.61 -4.01
CA SER A 122 -0.46 -6.00 -2.64
C SER A 122 0.57 -5.08 -1.99
N PRO A 123 0.48 -4.84 -0.67
CA PRO A 123 1.51 -4.11 0.04
C PRO A 123 2.78 -4.95 0.18
N GLY A 124 3.93 -4.30 0.14
CA GLY A 124 5.23 -4.97 0.25
C GLY A 124 6.34 -4.26 -0.51
N ARG A 125 7.37 -5.03 -0.87
CA ARG A 125 8.45 -4.55 -1.73
C ARG A 125 8.26 -5.12 -3.13
N GLU A 126 8.23 -4.23 -4.11
CA GLU A 126 8.17 -4.61 -5.51
C GLU A 126 9.55 -4.38 -6.13
N LYS A 127 10.15 -5.40 -6.75
CA LYS A 127 11.42 -5.25 -7.46
C LYS A 127 11.15 -4.96 -8.94
N ILE A 128 11.73 -3.89 -9.45
CA ILE A 128 11.66 -3.53 -10.86
C ILE A 128 13.00 -3.79 -11.51
N ILE A 129 12.99 -4.57 -12.59
CA ILE A 129 14.17 -4.87 -13.40
C ILE A 129 14.01 -4.14 -14.73
N MET A 130 14.90 -3.20 -14.98
CA MET A 130 15.00 -2.47 -16.24
C MET A 130 16.15 -3.02 -17.06
N LEU A 131 15.87 -3.35 -18.32
CA LEU A 131 16.89 -3.66 -19.31
C LEU A 131 16.70 -2.73 -20.50
N ALA A 132 17.74 -1.99 -20.85
CA ALA A 132 17.77 -1.16 -22.05
C ALA A 132 18.86 -1.65 -23.01
N SER A 133 18.58 -1.63 -24.30
CA SER A 133 19.54 -2.05 -25.34
C SER A 133 19.46 -1.19 -26.58
N THR A 134 20.58 -0.95 -27.27
CA THR A 134 20.59 -0.22 -28.55
C THR A 134 19.99 -1.02 -29.72
N LYS A 135 19.79 -2.33 -29.55
CA LYS A 135 19.12 -3.19 -30.53
C LYS A 135 17.87 -3.83 -29.94
N LYS A 136 16.87 -4.09 -30.79
CA LYS A 136 15.67 -4.81 -30.40
C LYS A 136 16.05 -6.25 -30.08
N MET A 137 15.72 -6.70 -28.88
CA MET A 137 15.86 -8.08 -28.46
C MET A 137 14.59 -8.88 -28.76
N ASP A 138 14.76 -10.12 -29.19
CA ASP A 138 13.68 -11.09 -29.36
C ASP A 138 13.30 -11.67 -28.00
N VAL A 139 12.14 -11.29 -27.48
CA VAL A 139 11.61 -11.76 -26.19
C VAL A 139 10.72 -12.97 -26.43
N LYS A 140 10.91 -14.03 -25.63
CA LYS A 140 10.14 -15.26 -25.75
C LYS A 140 8.80 -15.14 -25.02
N PHE A 141 7.83 -14.49 -25.67
CA PHE A 141 6.49 -14.20 -25.12
C PHE A 141 5.66 -15.47 -24.87
N ASP A 142 5.98 -16.58 -25.53
CA ASP A 142 5.36 -17.90 -25.37
C ASP A 142 5.50 -18.47 -23.96
N ARG A 143 6.49 -17.99 -23.19
CA ARG A 143 6.71 -18.40 -21.79
C ARG A 143 5.87 -17.64 -20.77
N TYR A 144 5.06 -16.70 -21.22
CA TYR A 144 4.24 -15.85 -20.34
C TYR A 144 2.76 -16.16 -20.50
N ALA A 145 2.08 -16.35 -19.38
CA ALA A 145 0.64 -16.36 -19.34
C ALA A 145 0.11 -14.93 -19.57
N LYS A 146 -0.93 -14.79 -20.37
CA LYS A 146 -1.56 -13.50 -20.63
C LYS A 146 -2.64 -13.24 -19.56
N THR A 147 -2.42 -12.23 -18.71
CA THR A 147 -3.40 -11.77 -17.72
C THR A 147 -3.91 -10.39 -18.13
N GLY A 148 -5.06 -10.36 -18.81
CA GLY A 148 -5.59 -9.12 -19.40
C GLY A 148 -4.66 -8.58 -20.49
N ASN A 149 -4.03 -7.43 -20.24
CA ASN A 149 -3.12 -6.74 -21.16
C ASN A 149 -1.63 -6.89 -20.79
N ILE A 150 -1.34 -7.58 -19.70
CA ILE A 150 0.01 -7.75 -19.16
C ILE A 150 0.39 -9.23 -19.28
N LEU A 151 1.68 -9.48 -19.47
CA LEU A 151 2.25 -10.82 -19.51
C LEU A 151 2.82 -11.16 -18.14
N SER A 152 2.43 -12.31 -17.60
CA SER A 152 2.84 -12.78 -16.28
C SER A 152 3.50 -14.16 -16.36
N ALA A 153 4.49 -14.41 -15.53
CA ALA A 153 5.13 -15.70 -15.36
C ALA A 153 5.53 -15.89 -13.89
N ASN A 154 6.07 -17.07 -13.53
CA ASN A 154 6.72 -17.23 -12.24
C ASN A 154 8.03 -16.41 -12.19
N LEU A 155 8.53 -16.17 -10.98
CA LEU A 155 9.75 -15.41 -10.74
C LEU A 155 10.95 -15.95 -11.54
N ASP A 156 11.17 -17.26 -11.48
CA ASP A 156 12.30 -17.91 -12.14
C ASP A 156 12.31 -17.67 -13.65
N THR A 157 11.15 -17.70 -14.31
CA THR A 157 11.04 -17.42 -15.74
C THR A 157 11.46 -15.98 -16.05
N VAL A 158 11.04 -15.00 -15.23
CA VAL A 158 11.42 -13.59 -15.42
C VAL A 158 12.91 -13.39 -15.19
N VAL A 159 13.49 -14.01 -14.16
CA VAL A 159 14.93 -13.93 -13.87
C VAL A 159 15.76 -14.60 -14.97
N GLN A 160 15.31 -15.75 -15.48
CA GLN A 160 15.97 -16.41 -16.60
C GLN A 160 15.88 -15.60 -17.89
N GLU A 161 14.71 -15.01 -18.20
CA GLU A 161 14.54 -14.21 -19.42
C GLU A 161 15.38 -12.93 -19.37
N THR A 162 15.44 -12.24 -18.22
CA THR A 162 16.30 -11.05 -18.06
C THR A 162 17.79 -11.38 -18.25
N LYS A 163 18.26 -12.51 -17.69
CA LYS A 163 19.62 -13.02 -17.94
C LYS A 163 19.84 -13.37 -19.42
N ALA A 164 18.89 -14.07 -20.04
CA ALA A 164 18.96 -14.45 -21.45
C ALA A 164 18.96 -13.24 -22.39
N LEU A 165 18.22 -12.17 -22.06
CA LEU A 165 18.25 -10.91 -22.78
C LEU A 165 19.63 -10.24 -22.68
N GLY A 166 20.26 -10.23 -21.50
CA GLY A 166 21.63 -9.73 -21.33
C GLY A 166 22.67 -10.51 -22.15
N ILE A 167 22.54 -11.84 -22.22
CA ILE A 167 23.40 -12.69 -23.06
C ILE A 167 23.16 -12.43 -24.57
N ARG A 168 21.90 -12.39 -25.00
CA ARG A 168 21.52 -12.10 -26.40
C ARG A 168 22.00 -10.72 -26.84
N SER A 169 21.93 -9.71 -25.97
CA SER A 169 22.45 -8.37 -26.25
C SER A 169 23.96 -8.38 -26.51
N ARG A 170 24.73 -9.12 -25.69
CA ARG A 170 26.17 -9.29 -25.90
C ARG A 170 26.46 -9.99 -27.23
N LYS A 171 25.77 -11.09 -27.53
CA LYS A 171 25.90 -11.82 -28.81
C LYS A 171 25.59 -10.93 -30.01
N ALA A 172 24.60 -10.05 -29.88
CA ALA A 172 24.19 -9.10 -30.92
C ALA A 172 25.12 -7.87 -31.03
N LYS A 173 26.19 -7.78 -30.22
CA LYS A 173 27.04 -6.58 -30.09
C LYS A 173 26.22 -5.32 -29.81
N ALA A 174 25.16 -5.45 -29.02
CA ALA A 174 24.32 -4.33 -28.61
C ALA A 174 24.79 -3.82 -27.25
N LYS A 175 24.98 -2.49 -27.15
CA LYS A 175 25.21 -1.82 -25.88
C LYS A 175 23.94 -1.97 -25.06
N HIS A 176 24.08 -2.42 -23.82
CA HIS A 176 22.94 -2.59 -22.92
C HIS A 176 23.29 -2.20 -21.51
N VAL A 177 22.25 -1.89 -20.74
CA VAL A 177 22.35 -1.61 -19.31
C VAL A 177 21.17 -2.28 -18.62
N THR A 178 21.47 -2.93 -17.50
CA THR A 178 20.46 -3.50 -16.60
C THR A 178 20.51 -2.74 -15.28
N LYS A 179 19.35 -2.32 -14.78
CA LYS A 179 19.20 -1.70 -13.47
C LYS A 179 18.10 -2.39 -12.70
N GLU A 180 18.36 -2.64 -11.42
CA GLU A 180 17.36 -3.11 -10.48
C GLU A 180 17.05 -1.98 -9.50
N LEU A 181 15.77 -1.80 -9.20
CA LEU A 181 15.32 -0.92 -8.12
C LEU A 181 14.25 -1.63 -7.31
N SER A 182 14.13 -1.23 -6.04
CA SER A 182 13.06 -1.69 -5.15
C SER A 182 12.13 -0.54 -4.85
N LEU A 183 10.84 -0.77 -5.00
CA LEU A 183 9.77 0.15 -4.61
C LEU A 183 9.16 -0.31 -3.29
N ILE A 184 8.67 0.65 -2.50
CA ILE A 184 7.88 0.37 -1.31
C ILE A 184 6.42 0.58 -1.67
N ILE A 185 5.62 -0.47 -1.59
CA ILE A 185 4.17 -0.43 -1.74
C ILE A 185 3.58 -0.45 -0.33
N THR A 186 3.08 0.68 0.14
CA THR A 186 2.37 0.75 1.41
C THR A 186 0.95 0.23 1.23
N GLY A 187 0.42 -0.39 2.27
CA GLY A 187 -1.03 -0.52 2.42
C GLY A 187 -1.67 0.87 2.37
N ASP A 188 -2.99 0.90 2.12
CA ASP A 188 -3.85 2.10 2.15
C ASP A 188 -4.13 2.77 0.79
N GLY A 189 -4.27 1.97 -0.28
CA GLY A 189 -4.72 2.44 -1.61
C GLY A 189 -5.89 1.66 -2.22
N GLN A 190 -7.10 2.08 -1.85
CA GLN A 190 -8.41 2.12 -2.55
C GLN A 190 -8.93 1.02 -3.52
N HIS A 191 -8.26 -0.09 -3.80
CA HIS A 191 -8.84 -1.24 -4.54
C HIS A 191 -8.88 -2.48 -3.62
N ALA A 192 -10.04 -2.77 -3.03
CA ALA A 192 -10.93 -3.86 -3.48
C ALA A 192 -10.18 -5.20 -3.53
N GLY A 193 -9.79 -5.71 -2.36
CA GLY A 193 -9.25 -7.06 -2.27
C GLY A 193 -10.34 -8.03 -2.64
N VAL A 194 -10.38 -8.56 -3.86
CA VAL A 194 -11.16 -9.77 -4.09
C VAL A 194 -10.70 -10.77 -3.04
N VAL A 195 -11.55 -11.01 -2.04
CA VAL A 195 -11.31 -12.04 -1.04
C VAL A 195 -11.21 -13.31 -1.87
N PRO A 196 -10.06 -14.01 -1.86
CA PRO A 196 -9.97 -15.27 -2.59
C PRO A 196 -11.18 -16.12 -2.16
N PRO A 197 -11.92 -16.74 -3.10
CA PRO A 197 -13.05 -17.56 -2.74
C PRO A 197 -12.57 -18.55 -1.69
N SER A 198 -13.14 -18.44 -0.49
CA SER A 198 -12.90 -19.41 0.56
C SER A 198 -13.43 -20.73 0.01
N ASP A 199 -12.51 -21.63 -0.35
CA ASP A 199 -12.86 -22.96 -0.83
C ASP A 199 -13.75 -23.61 0.24
N GLY A 200 -15.03 -23.83 -0.12
CA GLY A 200 -16.14 -24.04 0.82
C GLY A 200 -16.05 -25.32 1.63
N GLY A 201 -15.14 -25.36 2.59
CA GLY A 201 -14.91 -26.48 3.47
C GLY A 201 -14.55 -25.98 4.87
N SER A 202 -15.35 -26.42 5.84
CA SER A 202 -15.25 -26.23 7.30
C SER A 202 -15.89 -24.95 7.86
N ASP A 203 -16.53 -25.17 9.01
CA ASP A 203 -17.26 -24.26 9.91
C ASP A 203 -16.32 -23.20 10.52
N THR A 204 -15.59 -22.48 9.69
CA THR A 204 -14.67 -21.43 10.13
C THR A 204 -15.46 -20.21 10.59
N ALA A 205 -15.05 -19.57 11.67
CA ALA A 205 -15.65 -18.30 12.06
C ALA A 205 -15.50 -17.26 10.93
N ALA A 206 -16.50 -16.39 10.76
CA ALA A 206 -16.36 -15.28 9.81
C ALA A 206 -15.18 -14.38 10.19
N ALA A 207 -14.47 -13.85 9.19
CA ALA A 207 -13.37 -12.91 9.38
C ALA A 207 -13.81 -11.50 8.94
N PRO A 208 -14.38 -10.68 9.83
CA PRO A 208 -14.64 -9.29 9.53
C PRO A 208 -13.33 -8.51 9.42
N PHE A 209 -13.42 -7.35 8.77
CA PHE A 209 -12.34 -6.37 8.74
C PHE A 209 -12.91 -4.96 8.85
N VAL A 210 -12.08 -4.04 9.36
CA VAL A 210 -12.37 -2.61 9.37
C VAL A 210 -11.09 -1.80 9.26
N SER A 211 -11.15 -0.68 8.54
CA SER A 211 -10.07 0.27 8.42
C SER A 211 -10.60 1.68 8.17
N THR A 212 -9.72 2.67 8.30
CA THR A 212 -10.02 4.04 7.89
C THR A 212 -8.94 4.58 6.95
N ASN A 213 -9.17 5.73 6.30
CA ASN A 213 -8.27 6.28 5.29
C ASN A 213 -6.99 6.95 5.86
N LYS A 214 -6.91 7.17 7.17
CA LYS A 214 -5.77 7.74 7.90
C LYS A 214 -5.71 7.14 9.31
N SER A 215 -4.55 7.14 9.94
CA SER A 215 -4.40 6.79 11.36
C SER A 215 -4.53 7.98 12.32
N SER A 216 -4.61 9.20 11.80
CA SER A 216 -4.75 10.45 12.58
C SER A 216 -5.65 11.45 11.85
N TYR A 217 -6.52 12.11 12.61
CA TYR A 217 -7.51 13.09 12.14
C TYR A 217 -7.51 14.30 13.08
N ARG A 218 -7.94 15.46 12.60
CA ARG A 218 -8.33 16.60 13.45
C ARG A 218 -9.84 16.61 13.65
N VAL A 219 -10.35 17.23 14.71
CA VAL A 219 -11.78 17.49 14.86
C VAL A 219 -12.30 18.21 13.60
N GLY A 220 -13.38 17.68 13.01
CA GLY A 220 -13.95 18.16 11.75
C GLY A 220 -13.34 17.55 10.48
N ASP A 221 -12.34 16.68 10.58
CA ASP A 221 -11.87 15.90 9.42
C ASP A 221 -12.90 14.83 9.03
N SER A 222 -13.07 14.61 7.72
CA SER A 222 -13.84 13.46 7.24
C SER A 222 -13.04 12.15 7.40
N ILE A 223 -13.68 11.18 8.05
CA ILE A 223 -13.20 9.81 8.21
C ILE A 223 -13.91 8.93 7.18
N ARG A 224 -13.17 8.25 6.32
CA ARG A 224 -13.71 7.22 5.43
C ARG A 224 -13.43 5.85 6.01
N ILE A 225 -14.49 5.18 6.44
CA ILE A 225 -14.45 3.85 7.03
C ILE A 225 -14.68 2.82 5.93
N THR A 226 -13.83 1.80 5.84
CA THR A 226 -13.99 0.64 4.96
C THR A 226 -14.12 -0.61 5.81
N PHE A 227 -15.11 -1.46 5.53
CA PHE A 227 -15.40 -2.64 6.34
C PHE A 227 -16.10 -3.74 5.54
N GLY A 228 -16.15 -4.95 6.09
CA GLY A 228 -16.81 -6.10 5.49
C GLY A 228 -16.50 -7.38 6.27
N ALA A 229 -16.86 -8.52 5.69
CA ALA A 229 -16.51 -9.85 6.16
C ALA A 229 -16.36 -10.79 4.96
N ASP A 230 -15.72 -11.94 5.16
CA ASP A 230 -15.54 -13.01 4.17
C ASP A 230 -16.77 -13.94 4.04
N LYS A 231 -17.80 -13.72 4.85
CA LYS A 231 -19.08 -14.43 4.81
C LYS A 231 -20.28 -13.48 4.66
N PRO A 232 -21.37 -13.92 4.01
CA PRO A 232 -22.61 -13.16 3.96
C PRO A 232 -23.28 -13.11 5.32
N GLY A 233 -23.65 -11.92 5.79
CA GLY A 233 -24.24 -11.72 7.12
C GLY A 233 -24.44 -10.25 7.41
N TYR A 234 -24.17 -9.82 8.63
CA TYR A 234 -24.24 -8.42 9.06
C TYR A 234 -22.94 -8.03 9.75
N VAL A 235 -22.46 -6.83 9.45
CA VAL A 235 -21.38 -6.18 10.21
C VAL A 235 -21.99 -5.03 11.00
N HIS A 236 -21.78 -5.08 12.31
CA HIS A 236 -22.11 -4.02 13.26
C HIS A 236 -20.85 -3.22 13.56
N LEU A 237 -20.91 -1.91 13.30
CA LEU A 237 -19.81 -0.99 13.57
C LEU A 237 -20.00 -0.29 14.91
N TYR A 238 -18.94 -0.26 15.70
CA TYR A 238 -18.85 0.48 16.96
C TYR A 238 -17.62 1.37 16.95
N ILE A 239 -17.66 2.42 17.77
CA ILE A 239 -16.49 3.23 18.10
C ILE A 239 -16.25 3.16 19.61
N ASN A 240 -15.00 2.94 20.01
CA ASN A 240 -14.55 3.17 21.38
C ASN A 240 -13.83 4.52 21.42
N GLU A 241 -14.29 5.39 22.29
CA GLU A 241 -13.73 6.72 22.52
C GLU A 241 -12.66 6.71 23.62
N PRO A 242 -11.80 7.75 23.67
CA PRO A 242 -10.97 8.08 24.81
C PRO A 242 -11.82 8.13 26.08
N GLY A 243 -11.54 7.24 27.04
CA GLY A 243 -12.35 7.06 28.26
C GLY A 243 -13.19 5.79 28.29
N GLY A 244 -13.14 4.97 27.23
CA GLY A 244 -13.78 3.65 27.20
C GLY A 244 -15.27 3.69 26.90
N ARG A 245 -15.83 4.87 26.58
CA ARG A 245 -17.21 4.98 26.10
C ARG A 245 -17.29 4.33 24.73
N GLN A 246 -18.20 3.36 24.59
CA GLN A 246 -18.49 2.71 23.34
C GLN A 246 -19.82 3.20 22.77
N SER A 247 -19.81 3.52 21.48
CA SER A 247 -21.00 4.00 20.76
C SER A 247 -21.24 3.12 19.54
N PHE A 248 -22.49 2.73 19.32
CA PHE A 248 -22.91 2.06 18.09
C PHE A 248 -22.98 3.07 16.93
N LEU A 249 -22.39 2.71 15.79
CA LEU A 249 -22.38 3.54 14.59
C LEU A 249 -23.48 3.10 13.60
N THR A 250 -23.43 1.85 13.16
CA THR A 250 -24.36 1.34 12.14
C THR A 250 -24.36 -0.18 12.05
N THR A 251 -25.37 -0.74 11.38
CA THR A 251 -25.41 -2.13 10.94
C THR A 251 -25.56 -2.18 9.43
N LYS A 252 -24.81 -3.06 8.79
CA LYS A 252 -24.86 -3.24 7.34
C LYS A 252 -24.86 -4.72 6.99
N LYS A 253 -25.81 -5.11 6.14
CA LYS A 253 -25.79 -6.42 5.50
C LYS A 253 -24.59 -6.52 4.55
N VAL A 254 -23.80 -7.57 4.69
CA VAL A 254 -22.60 -7.84 3.88
C VAL A 254 -22.77 -9.11 3.05
N SER A 255 -22.11 -9.18 1.89
CA SER A 255 -22.22 -10.29 0.93
C SER A 255 -21.17 -11.38 1.12
N GLY A 256 -20.09 -11.12 1.85
CA GLY A 256 -18.92 -12.00 1.94
C GLY A 256 -17.85 -11.74 0.87
N SER A 257 -18.21 -11.04 -0.21
CA SER A 257 -17.29 -10.75 -1.34
C SER A 257 -17.01 -9.27 -1.55
N ASP A 258 -17.83 -8.38 -0.97
CA ASP A 258 -17.77 -6.93 -1.21
C ASP A 258 -17.20 -6.15 -0.03
N PHE A 259 -16.63 -4.99 -0.35
CA PHE A 259 -16.23 -3.97 0.62
C PHE A 259 -17.31 -2.91 0.73
N TYR A 260 -17.62 -2.54 1.96
CA TYR A 260 -18.55 -1.47 2.25
C TYR A 260 -17.77 -0.24 2.71
N ARG A 261 -18.24 0.93 2.31
CA ARG A 261 -17.64 2.22 2.67
C ARG A 261 -18.69 3.14 3.26
N MET A 262 -18.32 3.88 4.29
CA MET A 262 -19.11 4.98 4.80
C MET A 262 -18.22 6.16 5.18
N ASN A 263 -18.79 7.36 5.14
CA ASN A 263 -18.12 8.57 5.62
C ASN A 263 -18.66 8.90 7.02
N ALA A 264 -17.76 9.30 7.91
CA ALA A 264 -18.03 9.86 9.21
C ALA A 264 -17.25 11.19 9.35
N MET A 265 -17.50 11.89 10.45
CA MET A 265 -16.77 13.11 10.81
C MET A 265 -16.04 12.86 12.13
N ALA A 266 -14.77 13.24 12.21
CA ALA A 266 -14.03 13.23 13.46
C ALA A 266 -14.64 14.28 14.41
N SER A 267 -15.00 13.87 15.61
CA SER A 267 -15.55 14.74 16.66
C SER A 267 -14.79 14.56 17.97
N SER A 268 -14.89 15.54 18.86
CA SER A 268 -14.40 15.42 20.24
C SER A 268 -15.04 14.21 20.95
N PRO A 269 -14.36 13.60 21.94
CA PRO A 269 -13.08 14.03 22.54
C PRO A 269 -11.86 13.76 21.66
N GLY A 270 -10.78 14.51 21.83
CA GLY A 270 -9.49 14.14 21.24
C GLY A 270 -8.88 12.91 21.94
N GLY A 271 -8.03 12.17 21.24
CA GLY A 271 -7.29 11.03 21.78
C GLY A 271 -7.37 9.76 20.91
N ALA A 272 -6.94 8.64 21.49
CA ALA A 272 -6.97 7.34 20.84
C ALA A 272 -8.40 6.77 20.78
N HIS A 273 -8.83 6.44 19.57
CA HIS A 273 -10.10 5.81 19.27
C HIS A 273 -9.88 4.44 18.65
N GLN A 274 -10.91 3.59 18.72
CA GLN A 274 -10.95 2.32 18.01
C GLN A 274 -12.26 2.21 17.23
N ILE A 275 -12.22 1.69 16.01
CA ILE A 275 -13.42 1.20 15.31
C ILE A 275 -13.43 -0.31 15.41
N LEU A 276 -14.58 -0.87 15.78
CA LEU A 276 -14.80 -2.30 15.87
C LEU A 276 -15.81 -2.70 14.80
N ALA A 277 -15.49 -3.74 14.03
CA ALA A 277 -16.45 -4.44 13.18
C ALA A 277 -16.73 -5.80 13.80
N VAL A 278 -17.98 -6.03 14.19
CA VAL A 278 -18.46 -7.31 14.74
C VAL A 278 -19.36 -7.96 13.70
N TYR A 279 -19.05 -9.19 13.31
CA TYR A 279 -19.87 -9.99 12.43
C TYR A 279 -20.96 -10.74 13.21
N ASP A 280 -22.16 -10.76 12.66
CA ASP A 280 -23.28 -11.56 13.14
C ASP A 280 -24.13 -12.04 11.95
N ASP A 281 -24.79 -13.19 12.09
CA ASP A 281 -25.78 -13.64 11.12
C ASP A 281 -27.11 -12.88 11.27
N ASN A 282 -27.30 -12.17 12.39
CA ASN A 282 -28.51 -11.42 12.72
C ASN A 282 -28.37 -9.92 12.42
N ALA A 283 -29.46 -9.31 11.93
CA ALA A 283 -29.49 -7.86 11.68
C ALA A 283 -29.53 -7.02 12.96
N THR A 284 -29.96 -7.61 14.08
CA THR A 284 -30.09 -6.90 15.35
C THR A 284 -28.85 -7.18 16.19
N PRO A 285 -28.05 -6.16 16.56
CA PRO A 285 -26.86 -6.37 17.37
C PRO A 285 -27.23 -6.90 18.75
N ASP A 286 -26.54 -7.93 19.22
CA ASP A 286 -26.60 -8.36 20.61
C ASP A 286 -25.95 -7.31 21.51
N LYS A 287 -26.79 -6.57 22.25
CA LYS A 287 -26.35 -5.48 23.13
C LYS A 287 -25.45 -5.95 24.26
N ASN A 288 -25.55 -7.22 24.69
CA ASN A 288 -24.79 -7.75 25.81
C ASN A 288 -23.38 -8.16 25.37
N ARG A 289 -23.21 -8.62 24.13
CA ARG A 289 -21.92 -9.05 23.54
C ARG A 289 -20.91 -7.91 23.43
N ILE A 290 -21.42 -6.69 23.24
CA ILE A 290 -20.63 -5.46 23.01
C ILE A 290 -19.77 -5.09 24.23
N TYR A 291 -20.34 -5.12 25.44
CA TYR A 291 -19.65 -4.73 26.68
C TYR A 291 -18.47 -5.65 27.03
N THR A 292 -18.54 -6.92 26.63
CA THR A 292 -17.49 -7.92 26.89
C THR A 292 -16.24 -7.70 26.03
N LEU A 293 -16.39 -7.25 24.78
CA LEU A 293 -15.27 -6.99 23.87
C LEU A 293 -14.46 -5.74 24.27
N ALA A 294 -15.14 -4.70 24.77
CA ALA A 294 -14.48 -3.48 25.24
C ALA A 294 -13.64 -3.71 26.50
N SER A 295 -14.14 -4.53 27.43
CA SER A 295 -13.45 -4.85 28.69
C SER A 295 -12.25 -5.80 28.50
N LYS A 296 -12.33 -6.77 27.58
CA LYS A 296 -11.20 -7.67 27.26
C LYS A 296 -9.99 -6.94 26.67
N ASN A 297 -10.20 -5.88 25.89
CA ASN A 297 -9.12 -5.13 25.24
C ASN A 297 -8.36 -4.15 26.17
N MET A 298 -8.75 -4.03 27.45
CA MET A 298 -8.07 -3.17 28.43
C MET A 298 -7.03 -3.89 29.30
N LEU A 299 -6.85 -5.20 29.14
CA LEU A 299 -5.82 -5.95 29.87
C LEU A 299 -4.44 -5.72 29.25
N LYS A 300 -3.60 -4.99 29.99
CA LYS A 300 -2.23 -4.57 29.60
C LYS A 300 -1.18 -5.68 29.60
N ASP A 301 -1.56 -6.94 29.78
CA ASP A 301 -0.64 -8.07 29.80
C ASP A 301 -0.91 -8.99 28.61
N ILE A 302 0.11 -9.20 27.76
CA ILE A 302 0.04 -10.22 26.70
C ILE A 302 -0.09 -11.58 27.40
N ARG A 303 -1.28 -12.16 27.37
CA ARG A 303 -1.54 -13.53 27.78
C ARG A 303 -2.20 -14.25 26.61
N LEU A 304 -1.65 -15.40 26.25
CA LEU A 304 -2.31 -16.31 25.31
C LEU A 304 -3.56 -16.85 26.02
N VAL A 305 -4.74 -16.44 25.55
CA VAL A 305 -6.03 -16.93 26.06
C VAL A 305 -6.43 -18.12 25.17
N PRO A 306 -6.88 -19.25 25.74
CA PRO A 306 -7.37 -20.39 24.96
C PRO A 306 -8.54 -19.98 24.06
N ASP A 307 -8.67 -20.67 22.91
CA ASP A 307 -9.71 -20.47 21.90
C ASP A 307 -11.09 -20.45 22.55
N THR A 308 -11.59 -19.24 22.80
CA THR A 308 -12.97 -19.01 23.22
C THR A 308 -13.80 -18.88 21.96
N PRO A 309 -15.05 -19.40 21.94
CA PRO A 309 -15.86 -19.44 20.74
C PRO A 309 -15.86 -18.07 20.05
N ASP A 310 -15.42 -18.12 18.80
CA ASP A 310 -14.91 -17.01 18.01
C ASP A 310 -15.97 -15.92 17.85
N ASP A 311 -15.92 -14.91 18.72
CA ASP A 311 -16.51 -13.64 18.36
C ASP A 311 -15.72 -13.13 17.15
N ALA A 312 -16.33 -13.27 15.98
CA ALA A 312 -15.82 -12.74 14.73
C ALA A 312 -15.84 -11.21 14.81
N TYR A 313 -14.72 -10.60 15.20
CA TYR A 313 -14.55 -9.15 15.22
C TYR A 313 -13.17 -8.69 14.74
N ALA A 314 -13.11 -7.46 14.26
CA ALA A 314 -11.89 -6.76 13.89
C ALA A 314 -11.84 -5.38 14.55
N VAL A 315 -10.63 -4.92 14.88
CA VAL A 315 -10.38 -3.63 15.54
C VAL A 315 -9.39 -2.81 14.73
N TYR A 316 -9.69 -1.53 14.51
CA TYR A 316 -8.79 -0.56 13.90
C TYR A 316 -8.55 0.61 14.84
N HIS A 317 -7.29 0.96 15.07
CA HIS A 317 -6.89 2.06 15.97
C HIS A 317 -6.57 3.33 15.18
N PHE A 318 -7.01 4.48 15.69
CA PHE A 318 -6.69 5.79 15.14
C PHE A 318 -6.70 6.87 16.23
N THR A 319 -6.20 8.06 15.90
CA THR A 319 -6.17 9.20 16.84
C THR A 319 -6.97 10.38 16.29
N ILE A 320 -7.73 11.06 17.16
CA ILE A 320 -8.33 12.37 16.87
C ILE A 320 -7.54 13.44 17.64
N GLN A 321 -7.12 14.49 16.95
CA GLN A 321 -6.44 15.66 17.50
C GLN A 321 -7.46 16.78 17.69
N GLU A 322 -7.36 17.50 18.81
CA GLU A 322 -8.10 18.75 19.03
C GLU A 322 -7.60 19.88 18.12
#